data_AF-A0A0S7XUA5-F1
#
_entry.id   AF-A0A0S7XUA5-F1
#
_cell.length_a   1.000
_cell.length_b   1.000
_cell.length_c   1.000
_cell.angle_alpha   90.00
_cell.angle_beta   90.00
_cell.angle_gamma   90.00
#
_symmetry.space_group_name_H-M   'P 1'
#
loop_
_entity.id
_entity.type
_entity.pdbx_description
1 polymer ?
#
loop_
_entity_poly.entity_id
_entity_poly.type
_entity_poly.pdbx_seq_one_letter_code
_entity_poly.pdbx_strand_id
1 'polypeptide(L)'
;LPVISEIVGRTGEDVHLLDGGLIPWNQLKSFMNHPQIRQFQIVQNADASITVKFVAEKDADIKQIKKLLERRFSSILTDSLKINYVAAEKILPSISGKSKLVISNYNQTVTQS
;
A
#
# COMPACT_ATOMS: atom_id res chain seq x y z
N LEU A 1 -20.97 -6.94 16.14
CA LEU A 1 -20.38 -6.57 14.84
C LEU A 1 -18.88 -6.40 15.06
N PRO A 2 -17.98 -7.13 14.38
CA PRO A 2 -16.56 -6.88 14.52
C PRO A 2 -16.28 -5.52 13.86
N VAL A 3 -15.76 -4.59 14.66
CA VAL A 3 -15.31 -3.28 14.19
C VAL A 3 -14.04 -3.54 13.38
N ILE A 4 -14.08 -3.25 12.08
CA ILE A 4 -12.87 -3.20 11.25
C ILE A 4 -12.08 -1.98 11.75
N SER A 5 -11.08 -2.23 12.60
CA SER A 5 -10.14 -1.20 13.03
C SER A 5 -9.20 -0.91 11.87
N GLU A 6 -9.51 0.11 11.07
CA GLU A 6 -8.64 0.58 10.01
C GLU A 6 -7.34 1.13 10.64
N ILE A 7 -6.26 0.34 10.65
CA ILE A 7 -4.96 0.82 11.10
C ILE A 7 -4.38 1.64 9.95
N VAL A 8 -4.34 2.95 10.14
CA VAL A 8 -3.80 3.88 9.16
C VAL A 8 -2.31 4.02 9.43
N GLY A 9 -1.48 3.41 8.60
CA GLY A 9 -0.04 3.68 8.63
C GLY A 9 0.19 5.18 8.36
N ARG A 10 0.94 5.84 9.25
CA ARG A 10 1.19 7.28 9.12
C ARG A 10 2.32 7.52 8.12
N THR A 11 2.22 8.64 7.41
CA THR A 11 3.32 9.20 6.61
C THR A 11 4.55 9.34 7.51
N GLY A 12 5.67 8.72 7.15
CA GLY A 12 6.91 8.74 7.94
C GLY A 12 7.21 7.49 8.78
N GLU A 13 6.33 6.50 8.77
CA GLU A 13 6.52 5.24 9.50
C GLU A 13 6.69 4.05 8.55
N ASP A 14 7.46 3.05 8.97
CA ASP A 14 7.59 1.79 8.26
C ASP A 14 6.28 1.00 8.35
N VAL A 15 5.97 0.22 7.31
CA VAL A 15 4.74 -0.59 7.27
C VAL A 15 5.06 -2.02 7.66
N HIS A 16 4.52 -2.44 8.79
CA HIS A 16 4.61 -3.81 9.27
C HIS A 16 3.55 -4.69 8.59
N LEU A 17 3.98 -5.85 8.11
CA LEU A 17 3.14 -6.85 7.47
C LEU A 17 2.81 -8.00 8.45
N LEU A 18 1.75 -8.75 8.18
CA LEU A 18 1.35 -9.87 9.05
C LEU A 18 2.37 -11.01 9.10
N ASP A 19 3.16 -11.19 8.05
CA ASP A 19 4.23 -12.20 7.99
C ASP A 19 5.50 -11.78 8.74
N GLY A 20 5.47 -10.63 9.43
CA GLY A 20 6.63 -10.03 10.08
C GLY A 20 7.54 -9.25 9.13
N GLY A 21 7.19 -9.19 7.83
CA GLY A 21 7.86 -8.34 6.85
C GLY A 21 7.67 -6.86 7.13
N LEU A 22 8.57 -6.06 6.56
CA LEU A 22 8.60 -4.61 6.75
C LEU A 22 8.75 -3.94 5.38
N ILE A 23 7.89 -2.98 5.07
CA ILE A 23 8.10 -2.07 3.94
C ILE A 23 8.64 -0.75 4.48
N PRO A 24 9.92 -0.41 4.24
CA PRO A 24 10.51 0.81 4.76
C PRO A 24 9.85 2.07 4.18
N TRP A 25 9.64 3.09 5.02
CA TRP A 25 9.11 4.39 4.62
C TRP A 25 9.87 5.00 3.44
N ASN A 26 11.21 4.87 3.43
CA ASN A 26 12.05 5.40 2.36
C ASN A 26 11.73 4.80 0.98
N GLN A 27 11.33 3.53 0.93
CA GLN A 27 10.88 2.90 -0.32
C GLN A 27 9.52 3.46 -0.74
N LEU A 28 8.58 3.61 0.20
CA LEU A 28 7.26 4.20 -0.05
C LEU A 28 7.37 5.63 -0.58
N LYS A 29 8.21 6.44 0.05
CA LYS A 29 8.51 7.81 -0.37
C LYS A 29 9.06 7.86 -1.80
N SER A 30 9.87 6.87 -2.21
CA SER A 30 10.40 6.82 -3.58
C SER A 30 9.31 6.61 -4.63
N PHE A 31 8.27 5.84 -4.32
CA PHE A 31 7.13 5.63 -5.22
C PHE A 31 6.21 6.84 -5.28
N MET A 32 5.97 7.49 -4.13
CA MET A 32 5.18 8.72 -4.06
C MET A 32 5.77 9.84 -4.93
N ASN A 33 7.10 9.91 -5.00
CA ASN A 33 7.81 10.96 -5.72
C ASN A 33 8.23 10.51 -7.13
N HIS A 34 7.75 9.37 -7.61
CA HIS A 34 8.11 8.88 -8.93
C HIS A 34 7.44 9.76 -10.00
N PRO A 35 8.18 10.27 -11.00
CA PRO A 35 7.66 11.26 -11.96
C PRO A 35 6.52 10.75 -12.85
N GLN A 36 6.28 9.45 -12.87
CA GLN A 36 5.18 8.81 -13.62
C GLN A 36 3.98 8.43 -12.74
N ILE A 37 4.07 8.61 -11.42
CA ILE A 37 3.02 8.21 -10.47
C ILE A 37 2.49 9.47 -9.80
N ARG A 38 1.24 9.81 -10.13
CA ARG A 38 0.54 10.98 -9.58
C ARG A 38 0.02 10.74 -8.16
N GLN A 39 -0.49 9.54 -7.91
CA GLN A 39 -0.99 9.13 -6.60
C GLN A 39 -0.60 7.68 -6.33
N PHE A 40 -0.36 7.37 -5.06
CA PHE A 40 0.06 6.04 -4.62
C PHE A 40 -0.63 5.69 -3.31
N GLN A 41 -1.06 4.44 -3.16
CA GLN A 41 -1.64 3.91 -1.93
C GLN A 41 -1.36 2.42 -1.80
N ILE A 42 -1.07 1.98 -0.59
CA ILE A 42 -0.98 0.57 -0.22
C ILE A 42 -2.18 0.22 0.64
N VAL A 43 -2.82 -0.90 0.33
CA VAL A 43 -3.90 -1.46 1.14
C VAL A 43 -3.47 -2.85 1.60
N GLN A 44 -3.36 -3.04 2.90
CA GLN A 44 -3.23 -4.35 3.51
C GLN A 44 -4.64 -4.89 3.75
N ASN A 45 -4.98 -5.97 3.07
CA ASN A 45 -6.29 -6.60 3.13
C ASN A 45 -6.39 -7.54 4.32
N ALA A 46 -7.62 -7.87 4.73
CA ALA A 46 -7.88 -8.79 5.84
C ALA A 46 -7.38 -10.21 5.59
N ASP A 47 -7.21 -10.61 4.32
CA ASP A 47 -6.68 -11.91 3.88
C ASP A 47 -5.15 -11.96 3.83
N ALA A 48 -4.47 -10.99 4.47
CA ALA A 48 -3.02 -10.78 4.42
C ALA A 48 -2.45 -10.43 3.03
N SER A 49 -3.29 -10.24 2.01
CA SER A 49 -2.82 -9.75 0.70
C SER A 49 -2.56 -8.25 0.73
N ILE A 50 -1.65 -7.80 -0.14
CA ILE A 50 -1.38 -6.38 -0.34
C ILE A 50 -1.93 -5.94 -1.69
N THR A 51 -2.62 -4.80 -1.71
CA THR A 51 -2.99 -4.11 -2.95
C THR A 51 -2.23 -2.81 -3.06
N VAL A 52 -1.44 -2.68 -4.12
CA VAL A 52 -0.74 -1.45 -4.49
C VAL A 52 -1.58 -0.73 -5.53
N LYS A 53 -2.21 0.37 -5.12
CA LYS A 53 -2.98 1.26 -5.99
C LYS A 53 -2.10 2.41 -6.44
N PHE A 54 -2.15 2.73 -7.72
CA PHE A 54 -1.45 3.90 -8.26
C PHE A 54 -2.30 4.60 -9.31
N VAL A 55 -2.13 5.91 -9.41
CA VAL A 55 -2.65 6.74 -10.50
C VAL A 55 -1.45 7.19 -11.31
N ALA A 56 -1.46 6.88 -12.61
CA ALA A 56 -0.40 7.25 -13.52
C ALA A 56 -0.49 8.74 -13.89
N GLU A 57 0.65 9.37 -14.17
CA GLU A 57 0.69 10.67 -14.82
C GLU A 57 0.15 10.60 -16.26
N LYS A 58 -0.22 11.77 -16.81
CA LYS A 58 -0.63 11.87 -18.20
C LYS A 58 0.51 11.34 -19.10
N ASP A 59 0.17 10.46 -20.04
CA ASP A 59 1.10 9.82 -20.99
C ASP A 59 2.08 8.79 -20.39
N ALA A 60 1.93 8.42 -19.11
CA ALA A 60 2.76 7.40 -18.50
C ALA A 60 2.35 5.96 -18.91
N ASP A 61 3.34 5.10 -19.11
CA ASP A 61 3.11 3.69 -19.45
C ASP A 61 2.79 2.87 -18.19
N ILE A 62 1.50 2.53 -18.04
CA ILE A 62 0.98 1.72 -16.93
C ILE A 62 1.71 0.38 -16.82
N LYS A 63 2.07 -0.27 -17.94
CA LYS A 63 2.77 -1.57 -17.91
C LYS A 63 4.18 -1.42 -17.36
N GLN A 64 4.89 -0.36 -17.71
CA GLN A 64 6.20 -0.07 -17.14
C GLN A 64 6.13 0.23 -15.65
N ILE A 65 5.17 1.05 -15.22
CA ILE A 65 4.95 1.35 -13.80
C ILE A 65 4.68 0.07 -13.02
N LYS A 66 3.81 -0.81 -13.55
CA LYS A 66 3.50 -2.09 -12.92
C LYS A 66 4.76 -2.97 -12.78
N LYS A 67 5.56 -3.11 -13.84
CA LYS A 67 6.83 -3.86 -13.79
C LYS A 67 7.83 -3.27 -12.79
N LEU A 68 7.91 -1.94 -12.72
CA LEU A 68 8.76 -1.23 -11.77
C LEU A 68 8.35 -1.54 -10.33
N LEU A 69 7.04 -1.46 -10.04
CA LEU A 69 6.48 -1.77 -8.73
C LEU A 69 6.70 -3.25 -8.39
N GLU A 70 6.41 -4.17 -9.31
CA GLU A 70 6.66 -5.61 -9.16
C GLU A 70 8.11 -5.88 -8.76
N ARG A 71 9.08 -5.36 -9.52
CA ARG A 71 10.52 -5.58 -9.24
C ARG A 71 10.96 -5.02 -7.88
N ARG A 72 10.34 -3.93 -7.43
CA ARG A 72 10.73 -3.28 -6.17
C ARG A 72 10.09 -3.95 -4.96
N PHE A 73 8.86 -4.42 -5.09
CA PHE A 73 8.17 -5.15 -4.04
C PHE A 73 8.64 -6.60 -3.95
N SER A 74 9.06 -7.23 -5.05
CA SER A 74 9.62 -8.58 -5.03
C SER A 74 10.91 -8.69 -4.19
N SER A 75 11.65 -7.60 -4.00
CA SER A 75 12.83 -7.59 -3.12
C SER A 75 12.51 -7.41 -1.64
N ILE A 76 11.27 -7.07 -1.30
CA ILE A 76 10.85 -6.68 0.06
C ILE A 76 9.90 -7.72 0.64
N LEU A 77 9.08 -8.33 -0.20
CA LEU A 77 7.99 -9.21 0.21
C LEU A 77 8.39 -10.67 0.02
N THR A 78 7.99 -11.50 0.98
CA THR A 78 8.17 -12.95 0.92
C THR A 78 7.28 -13.54 -0.17
N ASP A 79 7.70 -14.66 -0.77
CA ASP A 79 6.91 -15.37 -1.81
C ASP A 79 5.50 -15.78 -1.33
N SER A 80 5.29 -15.85 -0.02
CA SER A 80 4.00 -16.15 0.61
C SER A 80 2.99 -15.02 0.51
N LEU A 81 3.39 -13.80 0.16
CA LEU A 81 2.54 -12.63 0.25
C LEU A 81 1.97 -12.25 -1.13
N LYS A 82 0.65 -12.40 -1.29
CA LYS A 82 -0.03 -12.07 -2.55
C LYS A 82 -0.11 -10.57 -2.74
N ILE A 83 0.47 -10.05 -3.82
CA ILE A 83 0.45 -8.63 -4.16
C ILE A 83 -0.37 -8.41 -5.43
N ASN A 84 -1.33 -7.49 -5.36
CA ASN A 84 -2.13 -7.06 -6.50
C ASN A 84 -1.79 -5.61 -6.86
N TYR A 85 -1.50 -5.34 -8.13
CA TYR A 85 -1.23 -3.99 -8.64
C TYR A 85 -2.44 -3.48 -9.41
N VAL A 86 -2.97 -2.32 -8.98
CA VAL A 86 -4.19 -1.73 -9.54
C VAL A 86 -3.89 -0.31 -10.01
N ALA A 87 -4.05 -0.08 -11.31
CA ALA A 87 -4.10 1.27 -11.86
C ALA A 87 -5.50 1.84 -11.63
N ALA A 88 -5.58 2.97 -10.94
CA ALA A 88 -6.84 3.67 -10.65
C ALA A 88 -6.89 5.01 -11.40
N GLU A 89 -8.09 5.50 -11.69
CA GLU A 89 -8.28 6.85 -12.24
C GLU A 89 -8.04 7.93 -11.17
N LYS A 90 -8.41 7.61 -9.92
CA LYS A 90 -8.25 8.49 -8.76
C LYS A 90 -8.23 7.66 -7.47
N ILE A 91 -7.39 8.05 -6.53
CA ILE A 91 -7.43 7.58 -5.14
C ILE A 91 -8.15 8.64 -4.31
N LEU A 92 -9.29 8.27 -3.75
CA LEU A 92 -10.07 9.17 -2.91
C LEU A 92 -9.30 9.44 -1.61
N PRO A 93 -9.28 10.70 -1.13
CA PRO A 93 -8.76 10.99 0.19
C PRO A 93 -9.61 10.28 1.25
N SER A 94 -9.03 10.08 2.42
CA SER A 94 -9.81 9.57 3.55
C SER A 94 -10.86 10.57 4.00
N ILE A 95 -11.79 10.13 4.86
CA ILE A 95 -12.83 10.96 5.50
C ILE A 95 -12.24 12.21 6.17
N SER A 96 -10.97 12.15 6.63
CA SER A 96 -10.23 13.28 7.20
C SER A 96 -9.68 14.30 6.18
N GLY A 97 -9.92 14.11 4.88
CA GLY A 97 -9.35 14.93 3.80
C GLY A 97 -7.88 14.66 3.49
N LYS A 98 -7.16 13.91 4.34
CA LYS A 98 -5.75 13.54 4.10
C LYS A 98 -5.66 12.33 3.17
N SER A 99 -4.71 12.39 2.23
CA SER A 99 -4.30 11.23 1.45
C SER A 99 -3.72 10.18 2.39
N LYS A 100 -4.43 9.06 2.56
CA LYS A 100 -3.92 7.90 3.31
C LYS A 100 -3.02 7.11 2.36
N LEU A 101 -1.72 7.15 2.64
CA LEU A 101 -0.74 6.38 1.88
C LEU A 101 -0.90 4.88 2.15
N VAL A 102 -1.25 4.50 3.38
CA VAL A 102 -1.37 3.11 3.80
C VAL A 102 -2.70 2.92 4.51
N ILE A 103 -3.47 1.95 4.06
CA ILE A 103 -4.71 1.49 4.70
C ILE A 103 -4.47 0.05 5.15
N SER A 104 -4.65 -0.23 6.43
CA SER A 104 -4.58 -1.59 6.95
C SER A 104 -5.94 -2.04 7.46
N ASN A 105 -6.46 -3.12 6.88
CA ASN A 105 -7.77 -3.67 7.21
C ASN A 105 -7.65 -4.96 8.06
N TYR A 106 -6.54 -5.13 8.79
CA TYR A 106 -6.40 -6.27 9.67
C TYR A 106 -7.43 -6.21 10.80
N ASN A 107 -8.11 -7.33 11.06
CA ASN A 107 -8.77 -7.52 12.34
C ASN A 107 -7.67 -7.79 13.37
N GLN A 108 -7.22 -6.76 14.09
CA GLN A 108 -6.59 -7.01 15.38
C GLN A 108 -7.70 -7.49 16.33
N THR A 109 -7.89 -8.80 16.42
CA THR A 109 -8.53 -9.38 17.59
C THR A 109 -7.57 -9.10 18.75
N VAL A 110 -7.80 -7.98 19.45
CA VAL A 110 -7.13 -7.67 20.70
C VAL A 110 -7.51 -8.78 21.66
N THR A 111 -6.66 -9.81 21.74
CA THR A 111 -6.72 -10.78 22.83
C THR A 111 -6.01 -10.10 23.99
N GLN A 112 -6.75 -9.31 24.75
CA GLN A 112 -6.36 -8.98 26.12
C GLN A 112 -6.51 -10.27 26.93
N SER A 113 -5.39 -10.92 27.20
CA SER A 113 -5.23 -11.91 28.26
C SER A 113 -4.74 -11.24 29.53
#